data_AF-N8WC70-F1
#
_entry.id   AF-N8WC70-F1
#
_cell.length_a   1.000
_cell.length_b   1.000
_cell.length_c   1.000
_cell.angle_alpha   90.00
_cell.angle_beta   90.00
_cell.angle_gamma   90.00
#
_symmetry.space_group_name_H-M   'P 1'
#
loop_
_entity.id
_entity.type
_entity.pdbx_description
1 polymer ?
#
loop_
_entity_poly.entity_id
_entity_poly.type
_entity_poly.pdbx_seq_one_letter_code
_entity_poly.pdbx_strand_id
1 'polypeptide(L)' 'MTILNKKKIGRPRKSFRRTTGGWWDCELNVLCSMIEDNMPIPLIAEVLDRSIFSVHTKIRILNLKSNSKAA' A
#
# COMPACT_ATOMS: atom_id res chain seq x y z
N MET A 1 26.07 16.59 46.68
CA MET A 1 24.76 15.94 46.51
C MET A 1 24.50 15.76 45.01
N THR A 2 24.94 14.65 44.43
CA THR A 2 24.88 14.41 42.97
C THR A 2 23.48 13.94 42.56
N ILE A 3 22.85 14.67 41.64
CA ILE A 3 21.50 14.41 41.13
C ILE A 3 21.57 13.25 40.11
N LEU A 4 21.06 12.08 40.49
CA LEU A 4 20.89 10.92 39.61
C LEU A 4 19.70 11.15 38.66
N ASN A 5 20.01 11.55 37.42
CA ASN A 5 19.03 11.69 36.34
C ASN A 5 18.61 10.30 35.80
N LYS A 6 17.49 9.77 36.30
CA LYS A 6 16.90 8.50 35.84
C LYS A 6 16.28 8.67 34.44
N LYS A 7 17.06 8.43 33.40
CA LYS A 7 16.57 8.31 32.01
C LYS A 7 15.59 7.13 31.91
N LYS A 8 14.30 7.40 31.72
CA LYS A 8 13.26 6.39 31.48
C LYS A 8 13.49 5.74 30.10
N ILE A 9 14.20 4.62 30.07
CA ILE A 9 14.29 3.74 28.89
C ILE A 9 12.97 2.95 28.82
N GLY A 10 11.99 3.52 28.12
CA GLY A 10 10.80 2.79 27.70
C GLY A 10 11.10 1.87 26.51
N ARG A 11 10.29 0.83 26.34
CA ARG A 11 10.36 -0.08 25.18
C ARG A 11 10.26 0.74 23.89
N PRO A 12 11.17 0.61 22.91
CA PRO A 12 11.07 1.34 21.66
C PRO A 12 9.72 1.03 21.01
N ARG A 13 8.90 2.06 20.81
CA ARG A 13 7.67 2.00 20.03
C ARG A 13 8.03 1.88 18.55
N LYS A 14 8.64 0.76 18.14
CA LYS A 14 8.74 0.44 16.72
C LYS A 14 7.31 0.16 16.28
N SER A 15 6.72 1.04 15.46
CA SER A 15 5.48 0.71 14.78
C SER A 15 5.75 -0.58 14.02
N PHE A 16 4.98 -1.63 14.31
CA PHE A 16 5.04 -2.85 13.52
C PHE A 16 4.82 -2.43 12.07
N ARG A 17 5.85 -2.57 11.23
CA ARG A 17 5.75 -2.27 9.81
C ARG A 17 4.71 -3.24 9.28
N ARG A 18 3.52 -2.75 8.97
CA ARG A 18 2.48 -3.55 8.32
C ARG A 18 3.09 -4.05 7.01
N THR A 19 3.51 -5.31 6.98
CA THR A 19 3.85 -6.00 5.76
C THR A 19 2.53 -6.34 5.07
N THR A 20 1.85 -5.33 4.52
CA THR A 20 0.90 -5.60 3.44
C THR A 20 1.71 -6.27 2.36
N GLY A 21 1.39 -7.53 2.05
CA GLY A 21 2.08 -8.31 1.02
C GLY A 21 2.23 -7.49 -0.25
N GLY A 22 3.35 -7.69 -0.94
CA GLY A 22 3.57 -7.08 -2.25
C GLY A 22 2.44 -7.41 -3.22
N TRP A 23 2.31 -6.63 -4.29
CA TRP A 23 1.39 -6.98 -5.37
C TRP A 23 2.02 -8.09 -6.21
N TRP A 24 1.29 -9.18 -6.38
CA TRP A 24 1.67 -10.29 -7.23
C TRP A 24 1.32 -9.96 -8.68
N ASP A 25 2.05 -10.53 -9.63
CA ASP A 25 1.81 -10.25 -11.06
C ASP A 25 0.40 -10.69 -11.50
N CYS A 26 -0.14 -11.76 -10.93
CA CYS A 26 -1.52 -12.18 -11.19
C CYS A 26 -2.55 -11.15 -10.67
N GLU A 27 -2.35 -10.57 -9.48
CA GLU A 27 -3.22 -9.50 -8.96
C GLU A 27 -3.15 -8.25 -9.85
N LEU A 28 -1.98 -7.95 -10.42
CA LEU A 28 -1.81 -6.83 -11.35
C LEU A 28 -2.58 -7.05 -12.64
N ASN A 29 -2.53 -8.27 -13.19
CA ASN A 29 -3.27 -8.62 -14.41
C ASN A 29 -4.78 -8.49 -14.17
N VAL A 30 -5.29 -9.04 -13.06
CA VAL A 30 -6.70 -8.92 -12.69
C VAL A 30 -7.08 -7.44 -12.50
N LEU A 31 -6.25 -6.67 -11.80
CA LEU A 31 -6.48 -5.23 -11.61
C LEU A 31 -6.58 -4.49 -12.95
N CYS A 32 -5.64 -4.73 -13.87
CA CYS A 32 -5.64 -4.08 -15.18
C CYS A 32 -6.88 -4.46 -16.00
N SER A 33 -7.21 -5.75 -16.09
CA SER A 33 -8.39 -6.20 -16.85
C SER A 33 -9.69 -5.61 -16.29
N MET A 34 -9.86 -5.61 -14.96
CA MET A 34 -11.06 -5.03 -14.34
C MET A 34 -11.15 -3.50 -14.53
N ILE A 35 -10.03 -2.79 -14.61
CA ILE A 35 -10.00 -1.37 -14.93
C ILE A 35 -10.39 -1.12 -16.39
N GLU A 36 -9.88 -1.94 -17.32
CA GLU A 36 -10.24 -1.89 -18.75
C GLU A 36 -11.75 -2.14 -18.94
N ASP A 37 -12.32 -3.05 -18.16
CA ASP A 37 -13.75 -3.34 -18.11
C ASP A 37 -14.58 -2.25 -17.39
N ASN A 38 -13.96 -1.15 -16.94
CA ASN A 38 -14.58 -0.05 -16.20
C ASN A 38 -15.30 -0.49 -14.91
N MET A 39 -14.78 -1.51 -14.22
CA MET A 39 -15.37 -2.01 -12.99
C MET A 39 -15.19 -1.03 -11.82
N PRO A 40 -16.16 -0.96 -10.90
CA PRO A 40 -16.08 -0.06 -9.76
C PRO A 40 -14.99 -0.51 -8.76
N ILE A 41 -14.20 0.45 -8.26
CA ILE A 41 -13.06 0.19 -7.36
C ILE A 41 -13.43 -0.62 -6.10
N PRO A 42 -14.59 -0.41 -5.43
CA PRO A 42 -15.00 -1.25 -4.32
C PRO A 42 -15.11 -2.74 -4.68
N LEU A 43 -15.61 -3.06 -5.87
CA LEU A 43 -15.73 -4.44 -6.34
C LEU A 43 -14.36 -5.04 -6.67
N ILE A 44 -13.47 -4.27 -7.29
CA ILE A 44 -12.08 -4.69 -7.54
C ILE A 44 -11.36 -5.01 -6.22
N ALA A 45 -11.57 -4.18 -5.19
CA ALA A 45 -11.00 -4.38 -3.87
C ALA A 45 -11.50 -5.67 -3.20
N GLU A 46 -12.79 -5.97 -3.36
CA GLU A 46 -13.40 -7.22 -2.88
C GLU A 46 -12.81 -8.45 -3.59
N VAL A 47 -12.70 -8.43 -4.92
CA VAL A 47 -12.15 -9.53 -5.72
C VAL A 47 -10.68 -9.82 -5.39
N LEU A 48 -9.90 -8.77 -5.16
CA LEU A 48 -8.47 -8.89 -4.84
C LEU A 48 -8.21 -9.14 -3.35
N ASP A 49 -9.25 -9.20 -2.51
CA ASP A 49 -9.15 -9.24 -1.04
C ASP A 49 -8.19 -8.17 -0.48
N ARG A 50 -8.29 -6.95 -1.02
CA ARG A 50 -7.46 -5.80 -0.64
C ARG A 50 -8.30 -4.63 -0.18
N SER A 51 -7.67 -3.70 0.55
CA SER A 51 -8.34 -2.46 0.90
C SER A 51 -8.51 -1.56 -0.32
N ILE A 52 -9.66 -0.88 -0.40
CA ILE A 52 -9.96 0.14 -1.41
C ILE A 52 -8.82 1.15 -1.54
N PHE A 53 -8.25 1.58 -0.40
CA PHE A 53 -7.12 2.49 -0.37
C PHE A 53 -5.87 1.92 -1.07
N SER A 54 -5.57 0.63 -0.89
CA SER A 54 -4.44 -0.04 -1.53
C SER A 54 -4.61 -0.08 -3.04
N VAL A 55 -5.83 -0.39 -3.51
CA VAL A 55 -6.19 -0.41 -4.94
C VAL A 55 -6.03 0.99 -5.55
N HIS A 56 -6.64 2.03 -4.94
CA HIS A 56 -6.48 3.41 -5.41
C HIS A 56 -5.02 3.85 -5.52
N THR A 57 -4.24 3.56 -4.48
CA THR A 57 -2.80 3.87 -4.44
C THR A 57 -2.07 3.17 -5.59
N LYS A 58 -2.40 1.90 -5.84
CA LYS A 58 -1.77 1.12 -6.90
C LYS A 58 -2.10 1.65 -8.29
N ILE A 59 -3.37 1.95 -8.55
CA ILE A 59 -3.83 2.55 -9.82
C ILE A 59 -3.08 3.86 -10.08
N ARG A 60 -2.98 4.73 -9.07
CA ARG A 60 -2.23 5.99 -9.18
C ARG A 60 -0.76 5.75 -9.55
N ILE A 61 -0.10 4.79 -8.92
CA ILE A 61 1.30 4.45 -9.22
C ILE A 61 1.45 3.91 -10.65
N LEU A 62 0.54 3.04 -11.10
CA LEU A 62 0.57 2.50 -12.46
C LEU A 62 0.39 3.59 -13.51
N ASN A 63 -0.54 4.52 -13.29
CA ASN A 63 -0.76 5.68 -14.17
C ASN A 63 0.42 6.66 -14.19
N LEU A 64 1.12 6.84 -13.06
CA LEU A 64 2.33 7.65 -13.04
C LEU A 64 3.46 7.02 -13.87
N LYS A 65 3.53 5.68 -13.87
CA LYS A 65 4.55 4.92 -14.61
C LYS A 65 4.29 4.89 -16.13
N SER A 66 3.04 4.94 -16.57
CA SER A 66 2.73 5.08 -18.00
C SER A 66 3.14 6.46 -18.52
N ASN A 67 2.88 7.52 -17.73
CA ASN A 67 3.17 8.90 -18.12
C ASN A 67 4.69 9.23 -18.15
N SER A 68 5.49 8.54 -17.34
CA SER A 68 6.95 8.74 -17.29
C SER A 68 7.75 7.98 -18.35
N LYS A 69 7.10 7.13 -19.16
CA LYS A 69 7.71 6.50 -20.34
C LYS A 69 7.51 7.29 -21.64
N ALA A 70 6.75 8.37 -21.61
CA ALA A 70 6.43 9.21 -22.77
C ALA A 70 7.22 10.54 -22.80
N ALA A 71 8.20 10.71 -21.91
CA ALA A 71 9.07 11.89 -21.80
C ALA A 71 10.53 11.54 -22.11
#